data_AF-A0A0A6ZRE5-F1
#
_entry.id   AF-A0A0A6ZRE5-F1
#
_cell.length_a   1.000
_cell.length_b   1.000
_cell.length_c   1.000
_cell.angle_alpha   90.00
_cell.angle_beta   90.00
_cell.angle_gamma   90.00
#
_symmetry.space_group_name_H-M   'P 1'
#
loop_
_entity.id
_entity.type
_entity.pdbx_description
1 polymer ?
#
loop_
_entity_poly.entity_id
_entity_poly.type
_entity_poly.pdbx_seq_one_letter_code
_entity_poly.pdbx_strand_id
1 'polypeptide(L)' 'MSQRWLFYAYDRLRKTVVAHVFGERTMATLGRLMSLLSPFDVVIWMTDGWPLYESRLRESCT' A
#
# COMPACT_ATOMS: atom_id res chain seq x y z
N MET A 1 -9.24 -21.39 -7.56
CA MET A 1 -9.59 -19.96 -7.73
C MET A 1 -8.64 -19.16 -6.83
N SER A 2 -7.67 -18.44 -7.39
CA SER A 2 -6.66 -17.70 -6.60
C SER A 2 -7.16 -16.26 -6.42
N GLN A 3 -7.48 -15.87 -5.18
CA GLN A 3 -7.77 -14.47 -4.85
C GLN A 3 -6.47 -13.68 -4.93
N ARG A 4 -6.43 -12.70 -5.82
CA ARG A 4 -5.31 -11.79 -5.99
C ARG A 4 -5.78 -10.38 -5.68
N TRP A 5 -4.93 -9.65 -4.96
CA TRP A 5 -5.20 -8.32 -4.47
C TRP A 5 -4.44 -7.31 -5.32
N LEU A 6 -5.10 -6.19 -5.61
CA LEU A 6 -4.50 -5.03 -6.26
C LEU A 6 -4.26 -3.96 -5.20
N PHE A 7 -2.99 -3.67 -4.96
CA PHE A 7 -2.56 -2.49 -4.23
C PHE A 7 -2.28 -1.39 -5.23
N TYR A 8 -2.84 -0.20 -5.02
CA TYR A 8 -2.54 0.96 -5.84
C TYR A 8 -2.34 2.18 -4.96
N ALA A 9 -1.41 3.02 -5.38
CA ALA A 9 -1.20 4.34 -4.81
C ALA A 9 -1.61 5.37 -5.84
N TYR A 10 -2.50 6.26 -5.42
CA TYR A 10 -3.07 7.29 -6.27
C TYR A 10 -2.68 8.66 -5.75
N ASP A 11 -2.02 9.45 -6.59
CA ASP A 11 -1.74 10.85 -6.33
C ASP A 11 -2.99 11.66 -6.65
N ARG A 12 -3.63 12.22 -5.62
CA ARG A 12 -4.83 13.06 -5.78
C ARG A 12 -4.53 14.40 -6.45
N LEU A 13 -3.33 14.96 -6.25
CA LEU A 13 -2.93 16.25 -6.83
C LEU A 13 -2.69 16.11 -8.34
N ARG A 14 -1.96 15.06 -8.73
CA ARG A 14 -1.65 14.77 -10.14
C ARG A 14 -2.71 13.94 -10.85
N LYS A 15 -3.68 13.41 -10.10
CA LYS A 15 -4.73 12.48 -10.57
C LYS A 15 -4.15 11.26 -11.30
N THR A 16 -3.01 10.78 -10.85
CA THR A 16 -2.25 9.70 -11.51
C THR A 16 -1.98 8.56 -10.54
N VAL A 17 -1.97 7.33 -11.05
CA VAL A 17 -1.47 6.17 -10.30
C VAL A 17 0.04 6.22 -10.29
N VAL A 18 0.66 6.31 -9.11
CA VAL A 18 2.11 6.41 -8.95
C VAL A 18 2.79 5.07 -8.74
N ALA A 19 2.08 4.12 -8.15
CA ALA A 19 2.54 2.75 -7.98
C ALA A 19 1.36 1.79 -7.92
N HIS A 20 1.56 0.57 -8.40
CA HIS A 20 0.62 -0.52 -8.20
C HIS A 20 1.34 -1.86 -8.05
N VAL A 21 0.82 -2.75 -7.22
CA VAL A 21 1.33 -4.10 -7.03
C VAL A 21 0.16 -5.07 -7.05
N PHE A 22 0.28 -6.12 -7.85
CA PHE A 22 -0.70 -7.20 -7.90
C PHE A 22 -0.11 -8.47 -7.31
N GLY A 23 -0.81 -9.12 -6.40
CA GLY A 23 -0.31 -10.34 -5.78
C GLY A 23 -1.14 -10.83 -4.61
N GLU A 24 -0.57 -11.75 -3.84
CA GLU A 24 -1.19 -12.25 -2.62
C GLU A 24 -1.14 -11.20 -1.51
N ARG A 25 -2.11 -11.26 -0.59
CA ARG A 25 -2.12 -10.49 0.67
C ARG A 25 -1.05 -11.08 1.60
N THR A 26 0.20 -10.69 1.40
CA THR A 26 1.32 -11.09 2.26
C THR A 26 2.18 -9.89 2.65
N MET A 27 2.93 -10.04 3.74
CA MET A 27 3.88 -9.01 4.19
C MET A 27 4.97 -8.73 3.15
N ALA A 28 5.36 -9.72 2.34
CA ALA A 28 6.31 -9.52 1.26
C ALA A 28 5.76 -8.60 0.17
N THR A 29 4.48 -8.75 -0.20
CA THR A 29 3.82 -7.87 -1.17
C THR A 29 3.68 -6.44 -0.61
N LEU A 30 3.34 -6.30 0.68
CA LEU A 30 3.27 -5.00 1.34
C LEU A 30 4.62 -4.31 1.43
N GLY A 31 5.69 -5.03 1.78
CA GLY A 31 7.04 -4.48 1.82
C GLY A 31 7.52 -3.97 0.46
N ARG A 32 7.17 -4.68 -0.64
CA ARG A 32 7.42 -4.22 -2.00
C ARG A 32 6.66 -2.94 -2.33
N LEU A 33 5.39 -2.85 -1.93
CA LEU A 33 4.59 -1.64 -2.10
C LEU A 33 5.18 -0.46 -1.31
N MET A 34 5.56 -0.67 -0.04
CA MET A 34 6.19 0.38 0.78
C MET A 34 7.53 0.83 0.19
N SER A 35 8.32 -0.08 -0.38
CA SER A 35 9.57 0.28 -1.06
C SER A 35 9.31 1.13 -2.32
N LEU A 36 8.27 0.79 -3.10
CA LEU A 36 7.85 1.59 -4.26
C LEU A 36 7.29 2.96 -3.85
N LEU A 37 6.70 3.04 -2.66
CA LEU A 37 6.13 4.26 -2.10
C LEU A 37 7.13 5.11 -1.33
N SER A 38 8.31 4.59 -0.98
CA SER A 38 9.35 5.32 -0.25
C SER A 38 9.73 6.69 -0.82
N PRO A 39 9.77 6.93 -2.15
CA PRO A 39 10.04 8.26 -2.70
C PRO A 39 8.80 9.17 -2.77
N PHE A 40 7.62 8.70 -2.35
CA PHE A 40 6.35 9.43 -2.41
C PHE A 40 5.83 9.72 -0.99
N ASP A 41 5.41 10.96 -0.73
CA ASP A 41 4.75 11.33 0.53
C ASP A 41 3.31 10.80 0.58
N VAL A 42 3.16 9.50 0.84
CA VAL A 42 1.84 8.84 0.95
C VAL A 42 1.25 9.09 2.33
N VAL A 43 0.29 10.01 2.38
CA VAL A 43 -0.35 10.44 3.65
C VAL A 43 -1.56 9.59 4.03
N ILE A 44 -2.25 8.98 3.06
CA ILE A 44 -3.54 8.29 3.28
C ILE A 44 -3.47 6.88 2.74
N TRP A 45 -3.80 5.93 3.62
CA TRP A 45 -3.90 4.52 3.29
C TRP A 45 -5.37 4.10 3.35
N MET A 46 -5.95 3.76 2.19
CA MET A 46 -7.27 3.14 2.14
C MET A 46 -7.12 1.64 2.21
N THR A 47 -7.16 1.11 3.43
CA THR A 47 -7.02 -0.31 3.70
C THR A 47 -8.38 -0.91 4.04
N ASP A 48 -8.61 -2.15 3.64
CA ASP A 48 -9.86 -2.91 3.83
C ASP A 48 -10.05 -3.43 5.27
N GLY A 49 -9.59 -2.68 6.28
CA GLY A 49 -9.71 -3.04 7.70
C GLY A 49 -8.88 -4.26 8.11
N TRP A 50 -7.83 -4.61 7.35
CA TRP A 50 -6.97 -5.73 7.73
C TRP A 50 -6.08 -5.37 8.94
N PRO A 51 -6.13 -6.13 10.05
CA PRO A 51 -5.29 -5.89 11.23
C PRO A 51 -3.78 -5.75 10.97
N LEU A 52 -3.26 -6.32 9.88
CA LEU A 52 -1.84 -6.23 9.50
C LEU A 52 -1.42 -4.85 8.94
N TYR A 53 -2.36 -4.04 8.48
CA TYR A 53 -2.05 -2.66 8.09
C TYR A 53 -1.94 -1.74 9.30
N GLU A 54 -2.81 -1.91 10.28
CA GLU A 54 -2.82 -1.07 11.48
C GLU A 54 -1.49 -1.13 12.23
N SER A 55 -0.87 -2.31 12.35
CA SER A 55 0.44 -2.45 13.00
C SER A 55 1.55 -1.74 12.24
N ARG A 56 1.61 -1.89 10.91
CA ARG A 56 2.73 -1.38 10.09
C ARG A 56 2.60 0.09 9.68
N LEU A 57 1.38 0.61 9.54
CA LEU A 57 1.13 2.04 9.30
C LEU A 57 1.30 2.88 10.56
N ARG A 58 1.02 2.30 11.72
CA ARG A 58 1.27 2.96 13.00
C ARG A 58 2.76 3.15 13.27
N GLU A 59 3.61 2.24 12.78
CA GLU A 59 5.07 2.36 12.88
C GLU A 59 5.66 3.49 12.01
N SER A 60 5.01 3.89 10.90
CA SER A 60 5.52 4.97 10.04
C SER A 60 5.21 6.39 10.54
N CYS A 61 4.41 6.54 11.60
CA CYS A 61 4.00 7.85 12.15
C CYS A 61 4.62 8.19 13.53
N THR A 62 5.67 7.49 13.96
CA THR A 62 6.46 7.86 15.16
C THR A 62 7.81 8.41 14.74
#